data_AF-A0A087WPT9-F1
#
_entry.id   AF-A0A087WPT9-F1
#
_cell.length_a   1.000
_cell.length_b   1.000
_cell.length_c   1.000
_cell.angle_alpha   90.00
_cell.angle_beta   90.00
_cell.angle_gamma   90.00
#
_symmetry.space_group_name_H-M   'P 1'
#
loop_
_entity.id
_entity.type
_entity.pdbx_description
1 polymer ?
#
loop_
_entity_poly.entity_id
_entity_poly.type
_entity_poly.pdbx_seq_one_letter_code
_entity_poly.pdbx_strand_id
1 'polypeptide(L)'
;MAERVLVPTQIGRGDRYYTYTELLAISRRFKQNPNELMVTWILRVYDQGGPALSLNSGELGLLGDLTHDAIFNYRCKALRGAGCQTLLSWLLQAWRQRWES
;
A
#
# COMPACT_ATOMS: atom_id res chain seq x y z
N MET A 1 3.34 2.28 38.86
CA MET A 1 3.48 3.50 38.04
C MET A 1 3.53 3.05 36.60
N ALA A 2 2.48 3.32 35.81
CA ALA A 2 2.34 2.83 34.45
C ALA A 2 2.56 3.99 33.48
N GLU A 3 3.69 3.99 32.79
CA GLU A 3 3.99 4.96 31.74
C GLU A 3 3.44 4.40 30.43
N ARG A 4 2.28 4.91 29.99
CA ARG A 4 1.79 4.66 28.64
C ARG A 4 2.61 5.53 27.68
N VAL A 5 3.55 4.89 26.99
CA VAL A 5 4.24 5.49 25.85
C VAL A 5 3.21 5.78 24.77
N LEU A 6 2.86 7.05 24.63
CA LEU A 6 2.10 7.57 23.50
C LEU A 6 2.98 7.41 22.26
N VAL A 7 2.66 6.41 21.45
CA VAL A 7 3.21 6.27 20.10
C VAL A 7 2.71 7.48 19.31
N PRO A 8 3.59 8.32 18.72
CA PRO A 8 3.14 9.42 17.91
C PRO A 8 2.42 8.86 16.69
N THR A 9 1.11 9.01 16.66
CA THR A 9 0.31 8.90 15.44
C THR A 9 0.77 10.03 14.52
N GLN A 10 1.65 9.74 13.56
CA GLN A 10 2.05 10.74 12.58
C GLN A 10 0.91 10.98 11.60
N ILE A 11 0.16 12.04 11.90
CA ILE A 11 -0.81 12.71 11.03
C ILE A 11 -0.03 13.59 10.05
N GLY A 12 -0.32 13.43 8.75
CA GLY A 12 -0.05 14.40 7.69
C GLY A 12 1.42 14.56 7.28
N ARG A 13 1.86 13.85 6.23
CA ARG A 13 3.15 14.16 5.59
C ARG A 13 3.03 15.46 4.80
N GLY A 14 3.61 16.53 5.32
CA GLY A 14 4.01 17.69 4.53
C GLY A 14 5.13 17.30 3.57
N ASP A 15 4.88 17.51 2.28
CA ASP A 15 5.79 17.67 1.12
C ASP A 15 7.12 16.88 1.04
N ARG A 16 7.26 15.78 1.80
CA ARG A 16 8.46 14.97 1.84
C ARG A 16 8.23 13.64 1.14
N TYR A 17 8.90 13.49 0.01
CA TYR A 17 9.02 12.23 -0.71
C TYR A 17 9.60 11.12 0.18
N TYR A 18 9.05 9.91 0.07
CA TYR A 18 9.64 8.74 0.72
C TYR A 18 11.02 8.43 0.13
N THR A 19 11.96 8.09 0.99
CA THR A 19 13.24 7.56 0.53
C THR A 19 13.06 6.14 0.00
N TYR A 20 13.99 5.68 -0.84
CA TYR A 20 13.95 4.31 -1.35
C TYR A 20 13.92 3.24 -0.23
N THR A 21 14.64 3.47 0.87
CA THR A 21 14.66 2.53 2.01
C THR A 21 13.32 2.50 2.76
N GLU A 22 12.65 3.64 2.89
CA GLU A 22 11.29 3.70 3.45
C GLU A 22 10.28 2.98 2.55
N LEU A 23 10.36 3.18 1.23
CA LEU A 23 9.50 2.48 0.26
C LEU A 23 9.73 0.96 0.28
N LEU A 24 10.99 0.53 0.44
CA LEU A 24 11.31 -0.88 0.60
C LEU A 24 10.73 -1.46 1.90
N ALA A 25 10.78 -0.71 3.01
CA ALA A 25 10.18 -1.12 4.27
C ALA A 25 8.65 -1.22 4.17
N ILE A 26 8.02 -0.25 3.51
CA ILE A 26 6.58 -0.24 3.19
C ILE A 26 6.22 -1.45 2.34
N SER A 27 6.94 -1.67 1.23
CA SER A 27 6.72 -2.81 0.32
C SER A 27 6.78 -4.12 1.08
N ARG A 28 7.82 -4.34 1.90
CA ARG A 28 7.96 -5.56 2.72
C ARG A 28 6.83 -5.74 3.72
N ARG A 29 6.40 -4.66 4.39
CA ARG A 29 5.32 -4.69 5.38
C ARG A 29 3.98 -5.09 4.75
N PHE A 30 3.66 -4.49 3.61
CA PHE A 30 2.38 -4.70 2.93
C PHE A 30 2.42 -5.82 1.89
N LYS A 31 3.53 -6.53 1.72
CA LYS A 31 3.61 -7.68 0.81
C LYS A 31 2.71 -8.82 1.30
N GLN A 32 2.04 -9.48 0.36
CA GLN A 32 1.23 -10.67 0.60
C GLN A 32 2.12 -11.79 1.16
N ASN A 33 1.62 -12.43 2.21
CA ASN A 33 2.30 -13.59 2.80
C ASN A 33 2.06 -14.84 1.95
N PRO A 34 2.96 -15.83 1.99
CA PRO A 34 2.71 -17.13 1.36
C PRO A 34 1.39 -17.73 1.85
N ASN A 35 0.58 -18.25 0.92
CA ASN A 35 -0.74 -18.84 1.18
C ASN A 35 -1.81 -17.89 1.75
N GLU A 36 -1.53 -16.58 1.85
CA GLU A 36 -2.53 -15.60 2.26
C GLU A 36 -3.53 -15.37 1.12
N LEU A 37 -4.84 -15.50 1.41
CA LEU A 37 -5.87 -15.18 0.42
C LEU A 37 -5.83 -13.68 0.11
N MET A 38 -6.09 -13.31 -1.14
CA MET A 38 -6.06 -11.90 -1.56
C MET A 38 -7.00 -11.00 -0.75
N VAL A 39 -8.21 -11.48 -0.43
CA VAL A 39 -9.18 -10.71 0.40
C VAL A 39 -8.63 -10.49 1.81
N THR A 40 -8.07 -11.54 2.42
CA THR A 40 -7.42 -11.46 3.74
C THR A 40 -6.25 -10.47 3.71
N TRP A 41 -5.46 -10.50 2.65
CA TRP A 41 -4.37 -9.56 2.45
C TRP A 41 -4.84 -8.10 2.34
N ILE A 42 -5.88 -7.81 1.56
CA ILE A 42 -6.44 -6.44 1.48
C ILE A 42 -6.97 -5.96 2.84
N LEU A 43 -7.66 -6.82 3.60
CA LEU A 43 -8.11 -6.48 4.95
C LEU A 43 -6.93 -6.18 5.87
N ARG A 44 -5.85 -6.97 5.80
CA ARG A 44 -4.62 -6.69 6.55
C ARG A 44 -3.99 -5.36 6.14
N VAL A 45 -4.00 -5.00 4.86
CA VAL A 45 -3.52 -3.69 4.39
C VAL A 45 -4.37 -2.57 5.00
N TYR A 46 -5.69 -2.73 5.05
CA TYR A 46 -6.60 -1.80 5.73
C TYR A 46 -6.23 -1.62 7.20
N ASP A 47 -6.14 -2.72 7.95
CA ASP A 47 -5.85 -2.71 9.40
C ASP A 47 -4.47 -2.14 9.74
N GLN A 48 -3.49 -2.36 8.87
CA GLN A 48 -2.12 -1.85 9.06
C GLN A 48 -1.93 -0.39 8.62
N GLY A 49 -3.00 0.32 8.25
CA GLY A 49 -2.95 1.75 7.95
C GLY A 49 -2.75 2.08 6.47
N GLY A 50 -3.03 1.16 5.56
CA GLY A 50 -3.07 1.41 4.12
C GLY A 50 -3.93 2.63 3.69
N PRO A 51 -5.08 2.94 4.35
CA PRO A 51 -5.86 4.15 4.06
C PRO A 51 -5.15 5.46 4.42
N ALA A 52 -4.24 5.45 5.40
CA ALA A 52 -3.51 6.64 5.83
C ALA A 52 -2.20 6.85 5.05
N LEU A 53 -1.76 5.82 4.33
CA LEU A 53 -0.50 5.83 3.58
C LEU A 53 -0.71 6.41 2.18
N SER A 54 -0.59 7.73 2.06
CA SER A 54 -0.60 8.43 0.78
C SER A 54 0.75 8.33 0.08
N LEU A 55 0.72 7.94 -1.20
CA LEU A 55 1.89 7.79 -2.06
C LEU A 55 1.61 8.45 -3.42
N ASN A 56 2.63 9.04 -4.02
CA ASN A 56 2.54 9.52 -5.39
C ASN A 56 2.71 8.38 -6.41
N SER A 57 2.41 8.66 -7.69
CA SER A 57 2.49 7.68 -8.77
C SER A 57 3.88 7.05 -8.94
N GLY A 58 4.96 7.81 -8.71
CA GLY A 58 6.34 7.32 -8.75
C GLY A 58 6.64 6.38 -7.59
N GLU A 59 6.24 6.75 -6.37
CA GLU A 59 6.41 5.95 -5.15
C GLU A 59 5.66 4.62 -5.23
N LEU A 60 4.40 4.63 -5.70
CA LEU A 60 3.64 3.41 -5.98
C LEU A 60 4.33 2.53 -7.00
N GLY A 61 4.97 3.14 -7.99
CA GLY A 61 5.77 2.42 -8.97
C GLY A 61 7.00 1.71 -8.39
N LEU A 62 7.58 2.26 -7.33
CA LEU A 62 8.76 1.73 -6.65
C LEU A 62 8.44 0.65 -5.61
N LEU A 63 7.18 0.50 -5.19
CA LEU A 63 6.78 -0.58 -4.27
C LEU A 63 6.96 -1.99 -4.87
N GLY A 64 7.00 -2.08 -6.20
CA GLY A 64 7.15 -3.36 -6.92
C GLY A 64 5.91 -4.25 -6.81
N ASP A 65 6.13 -5.55 -6.87
CA ASP A 65 5.07 -6.56 -6.81
C ASP A 65 4.75 -6.92 -5.36
N LEU A 66 3.54 -6.56 -4.92
CA LEU A 66 3.07 -6.79 -3.56
C LEU A 66 2.34 -8.13 -3.40
N THR A 67 1.86 -8.71 -4.49
CA THR A 67 1.10 -9.97 -4.46
C THR A 67 1.78 -11.06 -5.27
N HIS A 68 1.34 -12.30 -5.09
CA HIS A 68 1.74 -13.41 -5.96
C HIS A 68 0.95 -13.46 -7.28
N ASP A 69 -0.10 -12.64 -7.44
CA ASP A 69 -0.93 -12.58 -8.63
C ASP A 69 -0.35 -11.61 -9.67
N ALA A 70 0.24 -12.17 -10.73
CA ALA A 70 0.87 -11.40 -11.79
C ALA A 70 -0.11 -10.45 -12.52
N ILE A 71 -1.37 -10.85 -12.69
CA ILE A 71 -2.36 -10.03 -13.41
C ILE A 71 -2.79 -8.86 -12.52
N PHE A 72 -3.00 -9.11 -11.22
CA PHE A 72 -3.28 -8.03 -10.26
C PHE A 72 -2.12 -7.03 -10.19
N ASN A 73 -0.88 -7.52 -10.08
CA ASN A 73 0.31 -6.66 -10.08
C ASN A 73 0.44 -5.86 -11.39
N TYR A 74 0.11 -6.47 -12.53
CA TYR A 74 0.07 -5.77 -13.82
C TYR A 74 -0.96 -4.64 -13.83
N ARG A 75 -2.19 -4.88 -13.32
CA ARG A 75 -3.22 -3.83 -13.20
C ARG A 75 -2.78 -2.71 -12.26
N CYS A 76 -2.18 -3.04 -11.13
CA CYS A 76 -1.57 -2.06 -10.22
C CYS A 76 -0.55 -1.16 -10.95
N LYS A 77 0.33 -1.75 -11.75
CA LYS A 77 1.32 -1.01 -12.57
C LYS A 77 0.67 -0.16 -13.66
N ALA A 78 -0.43 -0.61 -14.25
CA ALA A 78 -1.17 0.15 -15.26
C ALA A 78 -1.88 1.39 -14.69
N LEU A 79 -2.14 1.44 -13.38
CA LEU A 79 -2.72 2.60 -12.69
C LEU A 79 -1.70 3.72 -12.39
N ARG A 80 -0.46 3.62 -12.86
CA ARG A 80 0.56 4.68 -12.74
C ARG A 80 0.14 5.90 -13.56
N GLY A 81 -0.34 6.94 -12.89
CA GLY A 81 -0.70 8.22 -13.53
C GLY A 81 -1.71 9.06 -12.76
N ALA A 82 -2.48 8.47 -11.84
CA ALA A 82 -3.46 9.18 -11.03
C ALA A 82 -2.83 9.76 -9.76
N GLY A 83 -2.26 10.97 -9.85
CA GLY A 83 -1.93 11.85 -8.71
C GLY A 83 -1.32 11.18 -7.46
N CYS A 84 -1.58 11.77 -6.29
CA CYS A 84 -1.36 11.14 -5.00
C CYS A 84 -2.61 10.34 -4.62
N GLN A 85 -2.43 9.10 -4.19
CA GLN A 85 -3.52 8.24 -3.71
C GLN A 85 -3.05 7.41 -2.52
N THR A 86 -3.99 6.96 -1.72
CA THR A 86 -3.66 6.06 -0.61
C THR A 86 -3.32 4.67 -1.15
N LEU A 87 -2.46 3.94 -0.46
CA LEU A 87 -2.09 2.57 -0.83
C LEU A 87 -3.34 1.70 -0.99
N LEU A 88 -4.29 1.80 -0.06
CA LEU A 88 -5.51 0.99 -0.12
C LEU A 88 -6.39 1.38 -1.32
N SER A 89 -6.59 2.67 -1.59
CA SER A 89 -7.40 3.12 -2.74
C SER A 89 -6.84 2.59 -4.06
N TRP A 90 -5.51 2.65 -4.21
CA TRP A 90 -4.81 2.13 -5.40
C TRP A 90 -5.05 0.63 -5.60
N LEU A 91 -4.94 -0.16 -4.53
CA LEU A 91 -5.15 -1.61 -4.56
C LEU A 91 -6.60 -1.98 -4.86
N LEU A 92 -7.57 -1.28 -4.27
CA LEU A 92 -8.99 -1.51 -4.52
C LEU A 92 -9.37 -1.15 -5.96
N GLN A 93 -8.74 -0.12 -6.55
CA GLN A 93 -8.95 0.21 -7.96
C GLN A 93 -8.44 -0.89 -8.89
N ALA A 94 -7.26 -1.46 -8.59
CA ALA A 94 -6.73 -2.61 -9.34
C ALA A 94 -7.61 -3.86 -9.17
N TRP A 95 -8.14 -4.07 -7.96
CA TRP A 95 -9.08 -5.16 -7.65
C TRP A 95 -10.35 -5.03 -8.48
N ARG A 96 -10.94 -3.84 -8.51
CA ARG A 96 -12.12 -3.55 -9.32
C ARG A 96 -11.92 -3.91 -10.79
N GLN A 97 -10.79 -3.50 -11.37
CA GLN A 97 -10.48 -3.76 -12.78
C GLN A 97 -10.29 -5.24 -13.15
N ARG A 98 -10.02 -6.13 -12.19
CA ARG A 98 -9.74 -7.54 -12.48
C ARG A 98 -10.89 -8.48 -12.11
N TRP A 99 -11.81 -8.09 -11.20
CA TRP A 99 -12.92 -8.94 -10.75
C TRP A 99 -14.32 -8.38 -11.03
N GLU A 100 -14.47 -7.09 -11.35
CA GLU A 100 -15.77 -6.54 -11.80
C GLU A 100 -15.92 -6.56 -13.34
N SER A 101 -15.08 -7.34 -14.04
CA SER A 101 -15.12 -7.45 -15.51
C SER A 101 -15.96 -8.64 -15.98
#